data_AF-A0A7U7G4M7-F1
#
_entry.id   AF-A0A7U7G4M7-F1
#
_cell.length_a   1.000
_cell.length_b   1.000
_cell.length_c   1.000
_cell.angle_alpha   90.00
_cell.angle_beta   90.00
_cell.angle_gamma   90.00
#
_symmetry.space_group_name_H-M   'P 1'
#
loop_
_entity.id
_entity.type
_entity.pdbx_description
1 polymer ?
#
loop_
_entity_poly.entity_id
_entity_poly.type
_entity_poly.pdbx_seq_one_letter_code
_entity_poly.pdbx_strand_id
1 'polypeptide(L)'
;MKPARLKALTSLLTLQKRNTTLARTELAHCLAEEKRLENSISELKAQMQENRILVSQAREEEAQDLTLWNGYRYWLPIAQEEMDRLEQALDNARAVSTAARGRVMDCVRAQEATDGLLRQDRLEQADRLRQQEQVALDERAQHQKMLEELEL
;
A
#
# COMPACT_ATOMS: atom_id res chain seq x y z
N MET A 1 31.01 0.90 10.75
CA MET A 1 30.82 1.99 9.75
C MET A 1 31.26 3.36 10.29
N LYS A 2 31.56 4.37 9.43
CA LYS A 2 31.83 5.76 9.89
C LYS A 2 30.59 6.37 10.57
N PRO A 3 30.71 7.12 11.69
CA PRO A 3 29.57 7.64 12.46
C PRO A 3 28.64 8.55 11.64
N ALA A 4 29.18 9.32 10.70
CA ALA A 4 28.39 10.14 9.79
C ALA A 4 27.48 9.30 8.86
N ARG A 5 27.95 8.14 8.39
CA ARG A 5 27.19 7.25 7.51
C ARG A 5 26.05 6.54 8.28
N LEU A 6 26.27 6.18 9.54
CA LEU A 6 25.22 5.63 10.41
C LEU A 6 24.09 6.63 10.64
N LYS A 7 24.43 7.88 10.95
CA LYS A 7 23.46 8.97 11.11
C LYS A 7 22.67 9.18 9.80
N ALA A 8 23.36 9.26 8.66
CA ALA A 8 22.73 9.43 7.37
C ALA A 8 21.75 8.29 7.02
N LEU A 9 22.14 7.02 7.23
CA LEU A 9 21.26 5.88 6.98
C LEU A 9 20.05 5.84 7.92
N THR A 10 20.23 6.26 9.17
CA THR A 10 19.13 6.34 10.14
C THR A 10 18.14 7.44 9.77
N SER A 11 18.62 8.62 9.35
CA SER A 11 17.78 9.70 8.84
C SER A 11 17.06 9.29 7.54
N LEU A 12 17.75 8.61 6.63
CA LEU A 12 17.16 8.07 5.41
C LEU A 12 16.03 7.08 5.71
N LEU A 13 16.25 6.16 6.66
CA LEU A 13 15.23 5.20 7.08
C LEU A 13 13.98 5.90 7.63
N THR A 14 14.15 6.92 8.46
CA THR A 14 13.02 7.70 8.98
C THR A 14 12.22 8.38 7.86
N LEU A 15 12.91 8.95 6.87
CA LEU A 15 12.28 9.53 5.69
C LEU A 15 11.53 8.46 4.87
N GLN A 16 12.15 7.32 4.62
CA GLN A 16 11.55 6.21 3.87
C GLN A 16 10.31 5.67 4.56
N LYS A 17 10.32 5.52 5.90
CA LYS A 17 9.12 5.12 6.66
C LYS A 17 7.96 6.10 6.45
N ARG A 18 8.25 7.40 6.47
CA ARG A 18 7.24 8.44 6.17
C ARG A 18 6.72 8.31 4.74
N ASN A 19 7.60 8.12 3.76
CA ASN A 19 7.21 7.96 2.36
C ASN A 19 6.36 6.69 2.14
N THR A 20 6.71 5.57 2.77
CA THR A 20 5.90 4.34 2.76
C THR A 20 4.51 4.58 3.33
N THR A 21 4.39 5.32 4.43
CA THR A 21 3.09 5.69 5.00
C THR A 21 2.29 6.56 4.03
N LEU A 22 2.90 7.57 3.41
CA LEU A 22 2.24 8.42 2.41
C LEU A 22 1.75 7.61 1.20
N ALA A 23 2.61 6.72 0.65
CA ALA A 23 2.24 5.84 -0.45
C ALA A 23 1.07 4.92 -0.09
N ARG A 24 1.02 4.41 1.15
CA ARG A 24 -0.11 3.60 1.64
C ARG A 24 -1.40 4.42 1.76
N THR A 25 -1.32 5.67 2.22
CA THR A 25 -2.49 6.56 2.27
C THR A 25 -3.02 6.90 0.88
N GLU A 26 -2.13 7.13 -0.09
CA GLU A 26 -2.51 7.33 -1.49
C GLU A 26 -3.20 6.10 -2.07
N LEU A 27 -2.64 4.90 -1.83
CA LEU A 27 -3.26 3.65 -2.28
C LEU A 27 -4.65 3.47 -1.66
N ALA A 28 -4.80 3.74 -0.36
CA ALA A 28 -6.10 3.66 0.30
C ALA A 28 -7.13 4.60 -0.32
N HIS A 29 -6.73 5.82 -0.69
CA HIS A 29 -7.60 6.75 -1.41
C HIS A 29 -8.00 6.23 -2.80
N CYS A 30 -7.06 5.67 -3.56
CA CYS A 30 -7.35 5.09 -4.87
C CYS A 30 -8.35 3.93 -4.77
N LEU A 31 -8.19 3.05 -3.77
CA LEU A 31 -9.09 1.92 -3.55
C LEU A 31 -10.49 2.37 -3.09
N ALA A 32 -10.57 3.44 -2.29
CA ALA A 32 -11.85 4.02 -1.91
C ALA A 32 -12.59 4.58 -3.14
N GLU A 33 -11.86 5.20 -4.08
CA GLU A 33 -12.45 5.72 -5.31
C GLU A 33 -12.92 4.62 -6.26
N GLU A 34 -12.15 3.53 -6.43
CA GLU A 34 -12.62 2.33 -7.13
C GLU A 34 -13.92 1.82 -6.52
N LYS A 35 -13.96 1.71 -5.18
CA LYS A 35 -15.13 1.18 -4.49
C LYS A 35 -16.35 2.08 -4.65
N ARG A 36 -16.14 3.40 -4.64
CA ARG A 36 -17.19 4.39 -4.89
C ARG A 36 -17.80 4.18 -6.29
N LEU A 37 -16.95 4.04 -7.31
CA LEU A 37 -17.38 3.83 -8.69
C LEU A 37 -18.11 2.48 -8.87
N GLU A 38 -17.60 1.40 -8.27
CA GLU A 38 -18.26 0.09 -8.28
C GLU A 38 -19.66 0.15 -7.65
N ASN A 39 -19.81 0.90 -6.56
CA ASN A 39 -21.11 1.10 -5.92
C ASN A 39 -22.06 1.89 -6.83
N SER A 40 -21.60 2.99 -7.45
CA SER A 40 -22.41 3.77 -8.40
C SER A 40 -22.86 2.94 -9.62
N ILE A 41 -21.97 2.10 -10.16
CA ILE A 41 -22.32 1.16 -11.24
C ILE A 41 -23.38 0.17 -10.78
N SER A 42 -23.22 -0.40 -9.58
CA SER A 42 -24.16 -1.37 -9.04
C SER A 42 -25.55 -0.76 -8.79
N GLU A 43 -25.58 0.47 -8.27
CA GLU A 43 -26.81 1.24 -8.05
C GLU A 43 -27.51 1.55 -9.38
N LEU A 44 -26.77 2.04 -10.39
CA LEU A 44 -27.35 2.32 -11.70
C LEU A 44 -27.86 1.04 -12.39
N LYS A 45 -27.15 -0.09 -12.25
CA LYS A 45 -27.63 -1.40 -12.75
C LYS A 45 -28.93 -1.83 -12.06
N ALA A 46 -29.04 -1.60 -10.75
CA ALA A 46 -30.28 -1.87 -10.01
C ALA A 46 -31.43 -0.98 -10.49
N GLN A 47 -31.20 0.33 -10.65
CA GLN A 47 -32.20 1.28 -11.18
C GLN A 47 -32.65 0.90 -12.61
N MET A 48 -31.72 0.50 -13.48
CA MET A 48 -32.05 0.03 -14.83
C MET A 48 -32.92 -1.22 -14.81
N GLN A 49 -32.63 -2.17 -13.91
CA GLN A 49 -33.41 -3.38 -13.78
C GLN A 49 -34.81 -3.10 -13.19
N GLU A 50 -34.91 -2.24 -12.18
CA GLU A 50 -36.18 -1.83 -11.57
C GLU A 50 -37.08 -1.11 -12.59
N ASN A 51 -36.53 -0.12 -13.30
CA ASN A 51 -37.27 0.59 -14.35
C ASN A 51 -37.71 -0.35 -15.48
N ARG A 52 -36.88 -1.34 -15.85
CA ARG A 52 -37.25 -2.35 -16.83
C ARG A 52 -38.43 -3.20 -16.36
N ILE A 53 -38.44 -3.63 -15.09
CA ILE A 53 -39.54 -4.39 -14.50
C ILE A 53 -40.82 -3.54 -14.49
N LEU A 54 -40.74 -2.30 -14.00
CA LEU A 54 -41.85 -1.36 -13.95
C LEU A 54 -42.53 -1.18 -15.32
N VAL A 55 -41.73 -0.94 -16.36
CA VAL A 55 -42.23 -0.76 -17.73
C VAL A 55 -42.79 -2.06 -18.33
N SER A 56 -42.25 -3.22 -17.95
CA SER A 56 -42.78 -4.51 -18.40
C SER A 56 -44.14 -4.85 -17.77
N GLN A 57 -44.33 -4.56 -16.48
CA GLN A 57 -45.59 -4.76 -15.77
C GLN A 57 -46.68 -3.79 -16.27
N ALA A 58 -46.33 -2.52 -16.48
CA ALA A 58 -47.23 -1.51 -17.05
C ALA A 58 -47.69 -1.81 -18.49
N ARG A 59 -47.01 -2.71 -19.22
CA ARG A 59 -47.45 -3.18 -20.54
C ARG A 59 -48.52 -4.28 -20.46
N GLU A 60 -48.60 -5.02 -19.35
CA GLU A 60 -49.56 -6.10 -19.15
C GLU A 60 -50.89 -5.58 -18.57
N GLU A 61 -50.87 -4.52 -17.75
CA GLU A 61 -52.03 -3.96 -17.06
C GLU A 61 -52.75 -2.80 -17.79
N GLU A 62 -53.19 -3.00 -19.03
CA GLU A 62 -53.91 -2.00 -19.84
C GLU A 62 -53.02 -0.90 -20.45
N ALA A 63 -53.02 -0.86 -21.77
CA ALA A 63 -52.31 0.13 -22.55
C ALA A 63 -52.80 1.55 -22.25
N GLN A 64 -52.09 2.35 -21.44
CA GLN A 64 -52.20 3.82 -21.56
C GLN A 64 -51.22 4.74 -20.82
N ASP A 65 -50.26 4.28 -20.03
CA ASP A 65 -49.27 5.24 -19.49
C ASP A 65 -48.14 5.54 -20.50
N LEU A 66 -48.52 6.19 -21.60
CA LEU A 66 -47.61 6.72 -22.61
C LEU A 66 -46.52 7.60 -21.98
N THR A 67 -46.81 8.24 -20.83
CA THR A 67 -45.83 9.09 -20.16
C THR A 67 -44.73 8.27 -19.50
N LEU A 68 -45.07 7.17 -18.83
CA LEU A 68 -44.11 6.23 -18.25
C LEU A 68 -43.22 5.59 -19.34
N TRP A 69 -43.83 5.13 -20.43
CA TRP A 69 -43.09 4.50 -21.53
C TRP A 69 -42.18 5.49 -22.27
N ASN A 70 -42.68 6.70 -22.54
CA ASN A 70 -41.87 7.76 -23.16
C ASN A 70 -40.74 8.20 -22.22
N GLY A 71 -41.02 8.36 -20.92
CA GLY A 71 -40.01 8.67 -19.91
C GLY A 71 -38.88 7.65 -19.89
N TYR A 72 -39.22 6.36 -19.84
CA TYR A 72 -38.23 5.28 -19.93
C TYR A 72 -37.44 5.30 -21.24
N ARG A 73 -38.09 5.56 -22.37
CA ARG A 73 -37.44 5.65 -23.69
C ARG A 73 -36.40 6.77 -23.76
N TYR A 74 -36.64 7.91 -23.10
CA TYR A 74 -35.67 9.00 -23.03
C TYR A 74 -34.60 8.77 -21.95
N TRP A 75 -34.98 8.14 -20.83
CA TRP A 75 -34.07 7.88 -19.72
C TRP A 75 -33.05 6.78 -20.04
N LEU A 76 -33.45 5.69 -20.69
CA LEU A 76 -32.60 4.52 -20.90
C LEU A 76 -31.29 4.83 -21.65
N PRO A 77 -31.28 5.62 -22.75
CA PRO A 77 -30.04 6.00 -23.41
C PRO A 77 -29.11 6.84 -22.52
N ILE A 78 -29.68 7.73 -21.68
CA ILE A 78 -28.91 8.56 -20.75
C ILE A 78 -28.27 7.67 -19.68
N ALA A 79 -29.02 6.70 -19.14
CA ALA A 79 -28.51 5.74 -18.17
C ALA A 79 -27.42 4.84 -18.77
N GLN A 80 -27.55 4.44 -20.05
CA GLN A 80 -26.51 3.68 -20.76
C GLN A 80 -25.24 4.51 -20.95
N GLU A 81 -25.36 5.76 -21.38
CA GLU A 81 -24.20 6.65 -21.52
C GLU A 81 -23.50 6.88 -20.17
N GLU A 82 -24.27 7.07 -19.09
CA GLU A 82 -23.69 7.21 -17.75
C GLU A 82 -23.04 5.91 -17.26
N MET A 83 -23.60 4.75 -17.60
CA MET A 83 -22.97 3.46 -17.33
C MET A 83 -21.60 3.35 -18.00
N ASP A 84 -21.52 3.68 -19.29
CA ASP A 84 -20.27 3.62 -20.06
C ASP A 84 -19.22 4.58 -19.47
N ARG A 85 -19.64 5.78 -19.05
CA ARG A 85 -18.77 6.75 -18.37
C ARG A 85 -18.25 6.22 -17.04
N LEU A 86 -19.11 5.63 -16.22
CA LEU A 86 -18.73 5.05 -14.94
C LEU A 86 -17.79 3.86 -15.10
N GLU A 87 -18.03 2.98 -16.08
CA GLU A 87 -17.17 1.84 -16.38
C GLU A 87 -15.79 2.32 -16.87
N GLN A 88 -15.73 3.32 -17.75
CA GLN A 88 -14.46 3.94 -18.16
C GLN A 88 -13.73 4.62 -16.99
N ALA A 89 -14.46 5.30 -16.10
CA ALA A 89 -13.88 5.91 -14.91
C ALA A 89 -13.32 4.85 -13.95
N LEU A 90 -14.01 3.71 -13.80
CA LEU A 90 -13.54 2.58 -12.98
C LEU A 90 -12.25 1.97 -13.55
N ASP A 91 -12.17 1.80 -14.86
CA ASP A 91 -10.94 1.29 -15.49
C ASP A 91 -9.76 2.25 -15.33
N ASN A 92 -10.01 3.57 -15.43
CA ASN A 92 -9.01 4.58 -15.13
C ASN A 92 -8.58 4.53 -13.66
N ALA A 93 -9.52 4.40 -12.72
CA ALA A 93 -9.23 4.28 -11.30
C ALA A 93 -8.38 3.02 -10.99
N ARG A 94 -8.67 1.90 -11.66
CA ARG A 94 -7.90 0.65 -11.58
C ARG A 94 -6.47 0.78 -12.09
N ALA A 95 -6.27 1.52 -13.18
CA ALA A 95 -4.93 1.84 -13.67
C ALA A 95 -4.15 2.68 -12.64
N VAL A 96 -4.80 3.68 -12.04
CA VAL A 96 -4.20 4.54 -11.01
C VAL A 96 -3.86 3.75 -9.74
N SER A 97 -4.75 2.89 -9.24
CA SER A 97 -4.46 2.07 -8.06
C SER A 97 -3.35 1.07 -8.32
N THR A 98 -3.25 0.53 -9.53
CA THR A 98 -2.16 -0.37 -9.93
C THR A 98 -0.82 0.36 -9.87
N ALA A 99 -0.75 1.58 -10.38
CA ALA A 99 0.43 2.42 -10.23
C ALA A 99 0.74 2.74 -8.75
N ALA A 100 -0.28 3.05 -7.95
CA ALA A 100 -0.11 3.31 -6.52
C ALA A 100 0.41 2.07 -5.75
N ARG A 101 -0.07 0.87 -6.06
CA ARG A 101 0.46 -0.40 -5.52
C ARG A 101 1.94 -0.55 -5.86
N GLY A 102 2.34 -0.26 -7.10
CA GLY A 102 3.74 -0.24 -7.51
C GLY A 102 4.59 0.69 -6.64
N ARG A 103 4.14 1.94 -6.45
CA ARG A 103 4.83 2.92 -5.59
C ARG A 103 5.00 2.43 -4.15
N VAL A 104 3.98 1.79 -3.57
CA VAL A 104 4.08 1.20 -2.23
C VAL A 104 5.16 0.12 -2.18
N MET A 105 5.19 -0.77 -3.17
CA MET A 105 6.19 -1.85 -3.23
C MET A 105 7.61 -1.31 -3.36
N ASP A 106 7.81 -0.27 -4.18
CA ASP A 106 9.12 0.36 -4.34
C ASP A 106 9.59 1.06 -3.05
N CYS A 107 8.67 1.75 -2.35
CA CYS A 107 8.97 2.37 -1.06
C CYS A 107 9.36 1.31 0.00
N VAL A 108 8.62 0.20 0.05
CA VAL A 108 8.91 -0.91 0.97
C VAL A 108 10.28 -1.52 0.67
N ARG A 109 10.59 -1.82 -0.60
CA ARG A 109 11.91 -2.35 -0.99
C ARG A 109 13.05 -1.41 -0.61
N ALA A 110 12.90 -0.11 -0.86
CA ALA A 110 13.91 0.89 -0.50
C ALA A 110 14.13 0.96 1.03
N GLN A 111 13.04 0.86 1.79
CA GLN A 111 13.08 0.82 3.25
C GLN A 111 13.79 -0.45 3.75
N GLU A 112 13.43 -1.63 3.23
CA GLU A 112 14.03 -2.91 3.60
C GLU A 112 15.52 -2.97 3.28
N ALA A 113 15.94 -2.44 2.13
CA ALA A 113 17.35 -2.35 1.78
C ALA A 113 18.14 -1.51 2.80
N THR A 114 17.58 -0.37 3.22
CA THR A 114 18.23 0.53 4.20
C THR A 114 18.25 -0.08 5.60
N ASP A 115 17.15 -0.72 6.01
CA ASP A 115 17.06 -1.48 7.26
C ASP A 115 18.07 -2.64 7.28
N GLY A 116 18.23 -3.35 6.16
CA GLY A 116 19.22 -4.43 6.00
C GLY A 116 20.66 -3.96 6.23
N LEU A 117 21.04 -2.84 5.62
CA LEU A 117 22.37 -2.24 5.83
C LEU A 117 22.61 -1.83 7.29
N LEU A 118 21.60 -1.26 7.95
CA LEU A 118 21.69 -0.89 9.36
C LEU A 118 21.81 -2.12 10.27
N ARG A 119 21.09 -3.20 9.98
CA ARG A 119 21.19 -4.47 10.72
C ARG A 119 22.57 -5.09 10.56
N GLN A 120 23.10 -5.12 9.34
CA GLN A 120 24.43 -5.66 9.08
C GLN A 120 25.50 -4.90 9.88
N ASP A 121 25.49 -3.57 9.86
CA ASP A 121 26.48 -2.79 10.62
C ASP A 121 26.35 -3.01 12.13
N ARG A 122 25.14 -3.21 12.67
CA ARG A 122 24.95 -3.54 14.10
C ARG A 122 25.53 -4.91 14.45
N LEU A 123 25.38 -5.90 13.58
CA LEU A 123 25.97 -7.23 13.77
C LEU A 123 27.50 -7.15 13.74
N GLU A 124 28.06 -6.47 12.73
CA GLU A 124 29.51 -6.27 12.63
C GLU A 124 30.10 -5.51 13.84
N GLN A 125 29.37 -4.52 14.38
CA GLN A 125 29.78 -3.82 15.59
C GLN A 125 29.74 -4.73 16.82
N ALA A 126 28.68 -5.52 16.99
CA ALA A 126 28.56 -6.46 18.10
C ALA A 126 29.68 -7.51 18.07
N ASP A 127 30.01 -8.03 16.88
CA ASP A 127 31.09 -9.02 16.74
C ASP A 127 32.47 -8.42 17.02
N ARG A 128 32.73 -7.18 16.60
CA ARG A 128 33.98 -6.48 16.95
C ARG A 128 34.11 -6.25 18.46
N LEU A 129 33.03 -5.84 19.12
CA LEU A 129 33.03 -5.65 20.58
C LEU A 129 33.30 -6.98 21.30
N ARG A 130 32.64 -8.08 20.88
CA ARG A 130 32.90 -9.42 21.43
C ARG A 130 34.35 -9.86 21.24
N GLN A 131 34.93 -9.63 20.08
CA GLN A 131 36.33 -9.96 19.81
C GLN A 131 37.28 -9.14 20.70
N GLN A 132 37.01 -7.84 20.88
CA GLN A 132 37.80 -6.98 21.76
C GLN A 132 37.70 -7.43 23.23
N GLU A 133 36.51 -7.80 23.69
CA GLU A 133 36.29 -8.33 25.04
C GLU A 133 37.03 -9.65 25.24
N GLN A 134 36.99 -10.56 24.26
CA GLN A 134 37.74 -11.82 24.30
C GLN A 134 39.25 -11.59 24.38
N VAL A 135 39.81 -10.73 23.52
CA VAL A 135 41.24 -10.40 23.56
C VAL A 135 41.63 -9.80 24.91
N ALA A 136 40.82 -8.87 25.46
CA ALA A 136 41.10 -8.27 26.76
C ALA A 136 41.03 -9.28 27.92
N LEU A 137 40.14 -10.27 27.84
CA LEU A 137 40.07 -11.36 28.82
C LEU A 137 41.28 -12.29 28.71
N ASP A 138 41.68 -12.63 27.48
CA ASP A 138 42.85 -13.48 27.21
C ASP A 138 44.15 -12.81 27.68
N GLU A 139 44.33 -11.51 27.41
CA GLU A 139 45.47 -10.73 27.89
C GLU A 139 45.53 -10.72 29.43
N ARG A 140 44.40 -10.50 30.10
CA ARG A 140 44.32 -10.55 31.58
C ARG A 140 44.67 -11.93 32.12
N ALA A 141 44.18 -13.00 31.50
CA ALA A 141 44.49 -14.37 31.89
C ALA A 141 45.98 -14.68 31.74
N GLN A 142 46.62 -14.22 30.66
CA GLN A 142 48.06 -14.37 30.44
C GLN A 142 48.89 -13.58 31.48
N HIS A 143 48.50 -12.34 31.78
CA HIS A 143 49.16 -11.54 32.81
C HIS A 143 49.07 -12.19 34.19
N GLN A 144 47.90 -12.71 34.55
CA GLN A 144 47.71 -13.41 35.82
C GLN A 144 48.57 -14.66 35.90
N LYS A 145 48.62 -15.47 34.85
CA LYS A 145 49.47 -16.66 34.79
C LYS A 145 50.95 -16.33 34.94
N MET A 146 51.45 -15.26 34.30
CA MET A 146 52.83 -14.82 34.48
C MET A 146 53.14 -14.38 35.91
N LEU A 147 52.20 -13.72 36.60
CA LEU A 147 52.39 -13.32 37.99
C LEU A 147 52.47 -14.55 38.90
N GLU A 148 51.62 -15.55 38.69
CA GLU A 148 51.65 -16.82 39.42
C GLU A 148 52.98 -17.59 39.20
N GLU A 149 53.55 -17.52 37.99
CA GLU A 149 54.85 -18.13 37.67
C GLU A 149 56.06 -17.40 38.28
N LEU A 150 55.92 -16.12 38.64
CA LEU A 150 56.99 -15.31 39.28
C LEU A 150 56.98 -15.40 40.81
N GLU A 151 55.88 -15.88 41.42
CA GLU A 151 55.74 -16.07 42.87
C GLU A 151 56.19 -17.47 43.35
N LEU A 152 56.66 -18.33 42.44
CA LEU A 152 57.24 -19.67 42.68
C LEU A 152 58.77 -19.67 42.52
#